data_AF-X8CQ06-F1
#
_entry.id   AF-X8CQ06-F1
#
_cell.length_a   1.000
_cell.length_b   1.000
_cell.length_c   1.000
_cell.angle_alpha   90.00
_cell.angle_beta   90.00
_cell.angle_gamma   90.00
#
_symmetry.space_group_name_H-M   'P 1'
#
loop_
_entity.id
_entity.type
_entity.pdbx_description
1 polymer ?
#
loop_
_entity_poly.entity_id
_entity_poly.type
_entity_poly.pdbx_seq_one_letter_code
_entity_poly.pdbx_strand_id
1 'polypeptide(L)'
;MLLKIGWPAEDLAGYVDGEAHPISLAQDGWHLRDYQQMATDSFWSGGSGVVVLPCGAGKTLVGAAAMAKAGATTLILVTNIVAARQWKRELIARTSLTEDEIGEYSGERKEIRPVTISTYQMITRRTKGEYRHLELFDSRDWG
;
A
#
# COMPACT_ATOMS: atom_id res chain seq x y z
N MET A 1 13.79 19.91 12.34
CA MET A 1 13.97 21.33 12.73
C MET A 1 13.51 22.21 11.57
N LEU A 2 12.19 22.21 11.30
CA LEU A 2 11.44 23.09 10.38
C LEU A 2 10.01 23.24 10.95
N LEU A 3 9.40 22.12 11.38
CA LEU A 3 8.12 22.08 12.11
C LEU A 3 8.09 22.87 13.44
N LYS A 4 9.25 23.11 14.08
CA LYS A 4 9.32 23.88 15.34
C LYS A 4 9.14 25.40 15.15
N ILE A 5 9.12 25.89 13.91
CA ILE A 5 9.13 27.32 13.57
C ILE A 5 7.82 27.73 12.85
N GLY A 6 6.79 26.87 12.86
CA GLY A 6 5.46 27.21 12.36
C GLY A 6 5.33 27.33 10.83
N TRP A 7 6.36 26.93 10.08
CA TRP A 7 6.25 26.77 8.63
C TRP A 7 5.61 25.42 8.29
N PRO A 8 4.53 25.38 7.47
CA PRO A 8 4.04 24.12 6.96
C PRO A 8 5.18 23.45 6.19
N ALA A 9 5.48 22.21 6.53
CA ALA A 9 6.32 21.38 5.67
C ALA A 9 5.44 21.02 4.46
N GLU A 10 5.44 21.89 3.46
CA GLU A 10 4.87 21.58 2.15
C GLU A 10 5.79 20.55 1.52
N ASP A 11 5.32 19.31 1.45
CA ASP A 11 6.00 18.24 0.73
C ASP A 11 5.81 18.49 -0.78
N LEU A 12 6.77 19.21 -1.35
CA LEU A 12 6.85 19.52 -2.79
C LEU A 12 7.70 18.50 -3.56
N ALA A 13 8.01 17.35 -2.96
CA ALA A 13 8.68 16.27 -3.68
C ALA A 13 7.74 15.78 -4.78
N GLY A 14 8.09 16.08 -6.04
CA GLY A 14 7.33 15.62 -7.20
C GLY A 14 7.11 14.11 -7.12
N TYR A 15 5.86 13.69 -7.30
CA TYR A 15 5.48 12.28 -7.25
C TYR A 15 6.20 11.54 -8.40
N VAL A 16 6.86 10.44 -8.05
CA VAL A 16 7.23 9.46 -9.06
C VAL A 16 5.93 8.74 -9.41
N ASP A 17 5.46 8.89 -10.64
CA ASP A 17 4.36 8.05 -11.13
C ASP A 17 4.86 6.60 -11.03
N GLY A 18 4.22 5.81 -10.15
CA GLY A 18 4.59 4.41 -9.98
C GLY A 18 4.44 3.65 -11.29
N GLU A 19 5.18 2.55 -11.44
CA GLU A 19 5.08 1.67 -12.61
C GLU A 19 3.60 1.26 -12.78
N ALA A 20 3.04 1.52 -13.97
CA ALA A 20 1.62 1.29 -14.22
C ALA A 20 1.28 -0.20 -14.08
N HIS A 21 0.23 -0.48 -13.30
CA HIS A 21 -0.28 -1.82 -13.06
C HIS A 21 -1.81 -1.77 -12.97
N PRO A 22 -2.54 -2.29 -13.98
CA PRO A 22 -3.99 -2.22 -14.00
C PRO A 22 -4.63 -2.99 -12.84
N ILE A 23 -5.31 -2.26 -11.96
CA ILE A 23 -6.07 -2.81 -10.84
C ILE A 23 -7.48 -2.24 -10.90
N SER A 24 -8.49 -3.08 -10.80
CA SER A 24 -9.89 -2.67 -10.70
C SER A 24 -10.55 -3.33 -9.49
N LEU A 25 -11.59 -2.71 -8.93
CA LEU A 25 -12.40 -3.33 -7.88
C LEU A 25 -13.38 -4.35 -8.50
N ALA A 26 -13.42 -5.56 -7.94
CA ALA A 26 -14.39 -6.58 -8.31
C ALA A 26 -15.70 -6.37 -7.52
N GLN A 27 -16.58 -5.52 -8.04
CA GLN A 27 -17.82 -5.07 -7.37
C GLN A 27 -19.04 -5.96 -7.65
N ASP A 28 -18.86 -7.27 -7.70
CA ASP A 28 -19.95 -8.20 -7.94
C ASP A 28 -20.84 -8.34 -6.70
N GLY A 29 -21.98 -7.65 -6.72
CA GLY A 29 -22.97 -7.70 -5.63
C GLY A 29 -22.61 -6.87 -4.39
N TRP A 30 -21.56 -6.03 -4.46
CA TRP A 30 -21.21 -5.09 -3.39
C TRP A 30 -20.59 -3.81 -3.96
N HIS A 31 -20.67 -2.72 -3.20
CA HIS A 31 -20.03 -1.45 -3.53
C HIS A 31 -19.38 -0.87 -2.28
N LEU A 32 -18.43 0.06 -2.47
CA LEU A 32 -17.87 0.85 -1.38
C LEU A 32 -18.98 1.69 -0.75
N ARG A 33 -18.98 1.78 0.59
CA ARG A 33 -19.87 2.71 1.29
C ARG A 33 -19.44 4.15 1.01
N ASP A 34 -20.36 5.10 1.11
CA ASP A 34 -20.09 6.52 0.83
C ASP A 34 -18.85 7.06 1.54
N TYR A 35 -18.68 6.75 2.83
CA TYR A 35 -17.51 7.19 3.59
C TYR A 35 -16.20 6.55 3.12
N GLN A 36 -16.25 5.33 2.55
CA GLN A 36 -15.07 4.64 2.01
C GLN A 36 -14.68 5.26 0.66
N GLN A 37 -15.67 5.57 -0.17
CA GLN A 37 -15.47 6.30 -1.42
C GLN A 37 -14.87 7.67 -1.16
N MET A 38 -15.47 8.45 -0.25
CA MET A 38 -14.95 9.76 0.16
C MET A 38 -13.53 9.68 0.72
N ALA A 39 -13.22 8.67 1.53
CA ALA A 39 -11.87 8.48 2.06
C ALA A 39 -10.85 8.17 0.95
N THR A 40 -11.23 7.35 -0.03
CA THR A 40 -10.41 7.02 -1.20
C THR A 40 -10.16 8.26 -2.07
N ASP A 41 -11.21 9.04 -2.32
CA ASP A 41 -11.13 10.24 -3.14
C ASP A 41 -10.28 11.32 -2.49
N SER A 42 -10.44 11.51 -1.18
CA SER A 42 -9.63 12.45 -0.40
C SER A 42 -8.16 12.05 -0.40
N PHE A 43 -7.86 10.76 -0.19
CA PHE A 43 -6.50 10.23 -0.22
C PHE A 43 -5.81 10.49 -1.57
N TRP A 44 -6.51 10.23 -2.67
CA TRP A 44 -5.94 10.43 -4.02
C TRP A 44 -5.76 11.91 -4.37
N SER A 45 -6.73 12.76 -4.01
CA SER A 45 -6.69 14.19 -4.36
C SER A 45 -5.52 14.95 -3.75
N GLY A 46 -4.97 14.47 -2.63
CA GLY A 46 -3.82 15.08 -1.96
C GLY A 46 -2.46 14.57 -2.43
N GLY A 47 -2.42 13.57 -3.32
CA GLY A 47 -1.19 12.88 -3.77
C GLY A 47 -0.50 12.02 -2.70
N SER A 48 -0.55 12.43 -1.44
CA SER A 48 -0.26 11.60 -0.27
C SER A 48 -1.27 11.90 0.85
N GLY A 49 -1.58 10.91 1.68
CA GLY A 49 -2.62 11.08 2.69
C GLY A 49 -2.59 10.04 3.81
N VAL A 50 -3.27 10.35 4.90
CA VAL A 50 -3.48 9.41 6.00
C VAL A 50 -4.98 9.22 6.19
N VAL A 51 -5.47 8.01 6.00
CA VAL A 51 -6.86 7.65 6.25
C VAL A 51 -6.97 6.94 7.60
N VAL A 52 -7.68 7.55 8.55
CA VAL A 52 -7.98 6.96 9.86
C VAL A 52 -9.43 6.51 9.89
N LEU A 53 -9.63 5.21 10.09
CA LEU A 53 -10.95 4.59 10.26
C LEU A 53 -10.96 3.76 11.56
N PRO A 54 -12.11 3.45 12.17
CA PRO A 54 -12.19 2.50 13.28
C PRO A 54 -11.99 1.05 12.80
N CYS A 55 -11.70 0.13 13.72
CA CYS A 55 -11.61 -1.30 13.40
C CYS A 55 -12.96 -1.79 12.82
N GLY A 56 -12.92 -2.67 11.82
CA GLY A 56 -14.13 -3.18 11.16
C GLY A 56 -14.80 -2.23 10.13
N ALA A 57 -14.38 -0.97 10.03
CA ALA A 57 -14.95 -0.03 9.05
C ALA A 57 -14.49 -0.25 7.59
N GLY A 58 -13.60 -1.22 7.34
CA GLY A 58 -13.11 -1.56 6.01
C GLY A 58 -11.89 -0.78 5.54
N LYS A 59 -10.87 -0.60 6.42
CA LYS A 59 -9.58 0.00 6.04
C LYS A 59 -8.94 -0.67 4.82
N THR A 60 -9.02 -2.00 4.76
CA THR A 60 -8.48 -2.77 3.64
C THR A 60 -9.22 -2.47 2.33
N LEU A 61 -10.54 -2.27 2.37
CA LEU A 61 -11.32 -1.89 1.19
C LEU A 61 -10.96 -0.50 0.67
N VAL A 62 -10.73 0.47 1.58
CA VAL A 62 -10.24 1.79 1.18
C VAL A 62 -8.85 1.71 0.57
N GLY A 63 -7.96 0.88 1.12
CA GLY A 63 -6.65 0.64 0.52
C GLY A 63 -6.74 0.02 -0.88
N ALA A 64 -7.57 -1.01 -1.06
CA ALA A 64 -7.80 -1.64 -2.36
C ALA A 64 -8.40 -0.65 -3.38
N ALA A 65 -9.30 0.22 -2.94
CA ALA A 65 -9.87 1.28 -3.77
C ALA A 65 -8.85 2.34 -4.16
N ALA A 66 -7.96 2.72 -3.23
CA ALA A 66 -6.86 3.63 -3.52
C ALA A 66 -5.89 3.02 -4.55
N MET A 67 -5.55 1.74 -4.41
CA MET A 67 -4.73 1.01 -5.39
C MET A 67 -5.39 0.96 -6.77
N ALA A 68 -6.70 0.66 -6.82
CA ALA A 68 -7.45 0.64 -8.08
C ALA A 68 -7.52 2.02 -8.74
N LYS A 69 -7.55 3.09 -7.95
CA LYS A 69 -7.54 4.47 -8.44
C LYS A 69 -6.16 4.91 -8.92
N ALA A 70 -5.10 4.45 -8.25
CA ALA A 70 -3.72 4.70 -8.63
C ALA A 70 -3.35 3.94 -9.92
N GLY A 71 -3.76 2.68 -10.04
CA GLY A 71 -3.47 1.85 -11.20
C GLY A 71 -1.96 1.63 -11.39
N ALA A 72 -1.22 1.50 -10.29
CA ALA A 72 0.23 1.38 -10.28
C ALA A 72 0.72 0.36 -9.23
N THR A 73 1.99 -0.03 -9.34
CA THR A 73 2.59 -1.03 -8.45
C THR A 73 2.59 -0.55 -7.01
N THR A 74 2.16 -1.40 -6.07
CA THR A 74 1.91 -1.00 -4.68
C THR A 74 2.75 -1.82 -3.70
N LEU A 75 3.43 -1.12 -2.79
CA LEU A 75 4.06 -1.72 -1.61
C LEU A 75 3.17 -1.51 -0.37
N ILE A 76 2.73 -2.60 0.24
CA ILE A 76 1.88 -2.58 1.45
C ILE A 76 2.70 -2.99 2.66
N LEU A 77 2.79 -2.11 3.65
CA LEU A 77 3.53 -2.38 4.88
C LEU A 77 2.61 -2.81 6.01
N VAL A 78 2.87 -3.99 6.56
CA VAL A 78 2.07 -4.60 7.63
C VAL A 78 2.90 -4.93 8.85
N THR A 79 2.23 -5.09 9.99
CA THR A 79 2.90 -5.35 11.28
C THR A 79 3.43 -6.78 11.40
N ASN A 80 2.78 -7.75 10.77
CA ASN A 80 3.15 -9.16 10.85
C ASN A 80 2.62 -9.97 9.66
N ILE A 81 3.02 -11.24 9.62
CA ILE A 81 2.68 -12.20 8.57
C ILE A 81 1.18 -12.51 8.48
N VAL A 82 0.47 -12.51 9.61
CA VAL A 82 -0.98 -12.79 9.63
C VAL A 82 -1.73 -11.65 8.94
N ALA A 83 -1.34 -10.41 9.21
CA ALA A 83 -1.86 -9.23 8.52
C ALA A 83 -1.53 -9.28 7.02
N ALA A 84 -0.33 -9.71 6.64
CA ALA A 84 0.05 -9.85 5.22
C ALA A 84 -0.89 -10.80 4.47
N ARG A 85 -1.14 -11.98 5.05
CA ARG A 85 -2.03 -12.99 4.46
C ARG A 85 -3.48 -12.53 4.43
N GLN A 86 -3.94 -11.78 5.43
CA GLN A 86 -5.27 -11.18 5.42
C GLN A 86 -5.42 -10.17 4.29
N TRP A 87 -4.43 -9.31 4.08
CA TRP A 87 -4.40 -8.37 2.94
C TRP A 87 -4.44 -9.11 1.61
N LYS A 88 -3.59 -10.13 1.41
CA LYS A 88 -3.57 -10.92 0.18
C LYS A 88 -4.95 -11.52 -0.14
N ARG A 89 -5.61 -12.14 0.85
CA ARG A 89 -6.96 -12.70 0.66
C ARG A 89 -7.99 -11.65 0.28
N GLU A 90 -7.98 -10.50 0.95
CA GLU A 90 -8.96 -9.43 0.66
C GLU A 90 -8.72 -8.83 -0.73
N LEU A 91 -7.46 -8.63 -1.13
CA LEU A 91 -7.13 -8.11 -2.46
C LEU A 91 -7.63 -9.05 -3.56
N ILE A 92 -7.39 -10.36 -3.44
CA ILE A 92 -7.90 -11.36 -4.39
C ILE A 92 -9.43 -11.36 -4.42
N ALA A 93 -10.09 -11.22 -3.26
CA ALA A 93 -11.54 -11.26 -3.17
C ALA A 93 -12.24 -9.97 -3.67
N ARG A 94 -11.53 -8.84 -3.70
CA ARG A 94 -12.14 -7.50 -3.91
C ARG A 94 -11.60 -6.76 -5.12
N THR A 95 -10.61 -7.30 -5.81
CA THR A 95 -9.98 -6.66 -6.96
C THR A 95 -9.84 -7.64 -8.12
N SER A 96 -9.42 -7.14 -9.28
CA SER A 96 -9.04 -7.96 -10.44
C SER A 96 -7.70 -8.68 -10.29
N LEU A 97 -6.96 -8.47 -9.20
CA LEU A 97 -5.64 -9.06 -8.98
C LEU A 97 -5.72 -10.59 -8.83
N THR A 98 -4.77 -11.27 -9.44
CA THR A 98 -4.54 -12.71 -9.29
C THR A 98 -3.52 -13.01 -8.20
N GLU A 99 -3.44 -14.28 -7.78
CA GLU A 99 -2.46 -14.71 -6.77
C GLU A 99 -1.00 -14.47 -7.17
N ASP A 100 -0.72 -14.52 -8.48
CA ASP A 100 0.61 -14.34 -9.05
C ASP A 100 1.04 -12.87 -9.12
N GLU A 101 0.10 -11.94 -9.05
CA GLU A 101 0.39 -10.51 -9.02
C GLU A 101 0.71 -10.00 -7.60
N ILE A 102 0.45 -10.82 -6.58
CA ILE A 102 0.60 -10.47 -5.16
C ILE A 102 1.73 -11.27 -4.50
N GLY A 103 2.83 -10.58 -4.22
CA GLY A 103 4.02 -11.09 -3.54
C GLY A 103 3.98 -10.89 -2.02
N GLU A 104 4.60 -11.81 -1.30
CA GLU A 104 4.86 -11.68 0.14
C GLU A 104 6.36 -11.51 0.39
N TYR A 105 6.72 -10.42 1.05
CA TYR A 105 8.10 -10.12 1.44
C TYR A 105 8.24 -10.13 2.97
N SER A 106 8.51 -11.32 3.50
CA SER A 106 8.60 -11.63 4.92
C SER A 106 9.91 -12.38 5.24
N GLY A 107 10.05 -12.86 6.48
CA GLY A 107 11.18 -13.72 6.86
C GLY A 107 11.08 -15.12 6.25
N GLU A 108 9.87 -15.54 5.89
CA GLU A 108 9.56 -16.86 5.35
C GLU A 108 9.57 -16.88 3.81
N ARG A 109 9.14 -15.77 3.19
CA ARG A 109 9.01 -15.63 1.73
C ARG A 109 9.64 -14.33 1.24
N LYS A 110 10.26 -14.37 0.06
CA LYS A 110 10.91 -13.20 -0.56
C LYS A 110 10.42 -13.05 -2.00
N GLU A 111 9.12 -12.87 -2.13
CA GLU A 111 8.46 -12.75 -3.43
C GLU A 111 8.16 -11.28 -3.69
N ILE A 112 8.81 -10.69 -4.69
CA ILE A 112 8.52 -9.33 -5.17
C ILE A 112 7.66 -9.45 -6.42
N ARG A 113 6.51 -8.76 -6.43
CA ARG A 113 5.51 -8.74 -7.50
C ARG A 113 4.93 -7.31 -7.63
N PRO A 114 4.14 -7.01 -8.68
CA PRO A 114 3.52 -5.69 -8.85
C PRO A 114 2.79 -5.16 -7.62
N VAL A 115 2.12 -6.05 -6.87
CA VAL A 115 1.65 -5.74 -5.51
C VAL A 115 2.46 -6.55 -4.52
N THR A 116 3.24 -5.90 -3.67
CA THR A 116 4.08 -6.60 -2.68
C THR A 116 3.65 -6.22 -1.27
N ILE A 117 3.44 -7.22 -0.41
CA ILE A 117 3.10 -7.01 1.00
C ILE A 117 4.32 -7.37 1.85
N SER A 118 4.85 -6.40 2.60
CA SER A 118 6.03 -6.59 3.44
C SER A 118 5.77 -6.30 4.90
N THR A 119 6.49 -7.00 5.79
CA THR A 119 6.45 -6.67 7.22
C THR A 119 7.44 -5.56 7.56
N TYR A 120 7.06 -4.63 8.45
CA TYR A 120 7.95 -3.55 8.92
C TYR A 120 9.30 -4.06 9.45
N GLN A 121 9.29 -5.24 10.06
CA GLN A 121 10.50 -5.87 10.60
C GLN A 121 11.51 -6.23 9.52
N MET A 122 11.07 -6.56 8.29
CA MET A 122 12.01 -6.86 7.19
C MET A 122 12.75 -5.61 6.76
N ILE A 123 12.04 -4.48 6.62
CA ILE A 123 12.63 -3.20 6.22
C ILE A 123 13.69 -2.72 7.22
N THR A 124 13.39 -2.86 8.51
CA THR A 124 14.23 -2.30 9.58
C THR A 124 15.37 -3.23 10.00
N ARG A 125 15.41 -4.48 9.51
CA ARG A 125 16.40 -5.47 9.92
C ARG A 125 17.79 -5.13 9.36
N ARG A 126 18.69 -4.76 10.26
CA ARG A 126 20.10 -4.55 9.96
C ARG A 126 20.85 -5.87 10.02
N THR A 127 21.60 -6.19 8.97
CA THR A 127 22.54 -7.32 8.97
C THR A 127 23.92 -6.78 8.61
N LYS A 128 24.91 -6.95 9.49
CA LYS A 128 26.27 -6.40 9.30
C LYS A 128 26.32 -4.88 9.03
N GLY A 129 25.42 -4.11 9.63
CA GLY A 129 25.41 -2.64 9.53
C GLY A 129 24.62 -2.06 8.37
N GLU A 130 24.29 -2.86 7.35
CA GLU A 130 23.51 -2.47 6.17
C GLU A 130 22.04 -2.89 6.29
N TYR A 131 21.15 -2.06 5.74
CA TYR A 131 19.75 -2.40 5.56
C TYR A 131 19.59 -3.24 4.29
N ARG A 132 19.74 -4.56 4.43
CA ARG A 132 19.70 -5.51 3.29
C ARG A 132 18.41 -5.51 2.49
N HIS A 133 17.34 -4.95 3.04
CA HIS A 133 16.01 -4.97 2.42
C HIS A 133 15.60 -3.60 1.89
N LEU A 134 16.51 -2.61 1.88
CA LEU A 134 16.29 -1.35 1.17
C LEU A 134 16.15 -1.57 -0.34
N GLU A 135 16.78 -2.63 -0.87
CA GLU A 135 16.59 -3.06 -2.26
C GLU A 135 15.12 -3.27 -2.63
N LEU A 136 14.23 -3.55 -1.68
CA LEU A 136 12.79 -3.61 -1.94
C LEU A 136 12.22 -2.26 -2.38
N PHE A 137 12.65 -1.16 -1.75
CA PHE A 137 12.22 0.19 -2.13
C PHE A 137 12.75 0.59 -3.50
N ASP A 138 13.96 0.15 -3.84
CA ASP A 138 14.60 0.44 -5.13
C ASP A 138 14.22 -0.58 -6.22
N SER A 139 13.49 -1.65 -5.89
CA SER A 139 13.21 -2.73 -6.84
C SER A 139 12.18 -2.37 -7.91
N ARG A 140 11.31 -1.39 -7.62
CA ARG A 140 10.27 -0.86 -8.50
C ARG A 140 9.95 0.58 -8.12
N ASP A 141 9.46 1.35 -9.09
CA ASP A 141 8.84 2.64 -8.84
C ASP A 141 7.44 2.39 -8.25
N TRP A 142 7.36 2.32 -6.92
CA TRP A 142 6.10 2.15 -6.20
C TRP A 142 5.27 3.44 -6.27
N GLY A 143 3.97 3.32 -6.49
CA GLY A 143 3.01 4.44 -6.49
C GLY A 143 1.59 3.93 -6.33
#